data_AF-A0A962U1C0-F1
#
_entry.id   AF-A0A962U1C0-F1
#
_cell.length_a   1.000
_cell.length_b   1.000
_cell.length_c   1.000
_cell.angle_alpha   90.00
_cell.angle_beta   90.00
_cell.angle_gamma   90.00
#
_symmetry.space_group_name_H-M   'P 1'
#
loop_
_entity.id
_entity.type
_entity.pdbx_description
1 polymer ?
#
loop_
_entity_poly.entity_id
_entity_poly.type
_entity_poly.pdbx_seq_one_letter_code
_entity_poly.pdbx_strand_id
1 'polypeptide(L)'
;MKTTKLVARVRKLLSRPPQDTKLKKLRKTVKALKKKQEELEDKLKRTRGKDARQRLRQKIDVLRAQRQKGAEVYRRLKAERDAAEEAPPPADTAEQPPEPSTADSPADNAG
;
A
#
# COMPACT_ATOMS: atom_id res chain seq x y z
N MET A 1 29.71 10.24 -7.85
CA MET A 1 28.98 8.97 -8.10
C MET A 1 28.34 8.31 -6.84
N LYS A 2 28.84 8.52 -5.61
CA LYS A 2 28.25 7.87 -4.40
C LYS A 2 27.05 8.63 -3.81
N THR A 3 27.05 9.96 -3.92
CA THR A 3 25.99 10.86 -3.43
C THR A 3 24.66 10.66 -4.15
N THR A 4 24.66 10.49 -5.48
CA THR A 4 23.45 10.22 -6.27
C THR A 4 22.76 8.91 -5.89
N LYS A 5 23.51 7.83 -5.60
CA LYS A 5 22.95 6.56 -5.08
C LYS A 5 22.35 6.72 -3.68
N LEU A 6 22.97 7.53 -2.83
CA LEU A 6 22.45 7.83 -1.49
C LEU A 6 21.15 8.63 -1.57
N VAL A 7 21.12 9.67 -2.39
CA VAL A 7 19.92 10.49 -2.63
C VAL A 7 18.78 9.65 -3.22
N ALA A 8 19.05 8.73 -4.14
CA ALA A 8 18.04 7.80 -4.66
C ALA A 8 17.48 6.87 -3.57
N ARG A 9 18.32 6.38 -2.65
CA ARG A 9 17.88 5.55 -1.51
C ARG A 9 17.05 6.35 -0.50
N VAL A 10 17.45 7.58 -0.20
CA VAL A 10 16.70 8.48 0.69
C VAL A 10 15.36 8.85 0.06
N ARG A 11 15.33 9.19 -1.23
CA ARG A 11 14.08 9.41 -1.97
C ARG A 11 13.19 8.18 -1.95
N LYS A 12 13.73 6.97 -2.19
CA LYS A 12 12.99 5.70 -2.07
C LYS A 12 12.46 5.43 -0.66
N LEU A 13 13.20 5.84 0.37
CA LEU A 13 12.77 5.70 1.77
C LEU A 13 11.65 6.69 2.14
N LEU A 14 11.76 7.93 1.67
CA LEU A 14 10.76 8.99 1.90
C LEU A 14 9.50 8.82 1.04
N SER A 15 9.62 8.24 -0.15
CA SER A 15 8.51 7.93 -1.06
C SER A 15 7.81 6.61 -0.76
N ARG A 16 8.30 5.81 0.19
CA ARG A 16 7.63 4.58 0.65
C ARG A 16 6.74 4.93 1.84
N PRO A 17 5.45 5.27 1.63
CA PRO A 17 4.55 5.52 2.74
C PRO A 17 4.47 4.28 3.65
N PRO A 18 4.03 4.41 4.91
CA PRO A 18 3.90 3.30 5.86
C PRO A 18 2.87 2.23 5.46
N GLN A 19 2.40 2.22 4.21
CA GLN A 19 1.47 1.24 3.61
C GLN A 19 1.90 -0.22 3.84
N ASP A 20 3.20 -0.52 3.79
CA ASP A 20 3.71 -1.87 4.11
C ASP A 20 3.38 -2.30 5.53
N THR A 21 3.38 -1.35 6.48
CA THR A 21 2.97 -1.62 7.85
C THR A 21 1.47 -1.87 7.95
N LYS A 22 0.65 -1.19 7.13
CA LYS A 22 -0.81 -1.37 7.09
C LYS A 22 -1.18 -2.75 6.55
N LEU A 23 -0.59 -3.16 5.43
CA LEU A 23 -0.78 -4.51 4.86
C LEU A 23 -0.34 -5.61 5.84
N LYS A 24 0.83 -5.42 6.49
CA LYS A 24 1.33 -6.38 7.49
C LYS A 24 0.42 -6.47 8.71
N LYS A 25 -0.08 -5.33 9.22
CA LYS A 25 -1.05 -5.28 10.32
C LYS A 25 -2.36 -5.96 9.93
N LEU A 26 -2.91 -5.65 8.75
CA LEU A 26 -4.13 -6.26 8.24
C LEU A 26 -4.00 -7.79 8.11
N ARG A 27 -2.89 -8.28 7.54
CA ARG A 27 -2.60 -9.72 7.46
C ARG A 27 -2.56 -10.37 8.84
N LYS A 28 -1.91 -9.73 9.82
CA LYS A 28 -1.89 -10.22 11.21
C LYS A 28 -3.29 -10.27 11.81
N THR A 29 -4.10 -9.24 11.61
CA THR A 29 -5.50 -9.19 12.08
C THR A 29 -6.34 -10.30 11.45
N VAL A 30 -6.29 -10.49 10.14
CA VAL A 30 -7.00 -11.57 9.44
C VAL A 30 -6.57 -12.95 9.95
N LYS A 31 -5.27 -13.15 10.22
CA LYS A 31 -4.75 -14.39 10.80
C LYS A 31 -5.27 -14.61 12.24
N ALA A 32 -5.32 -13.56 13.05
CA ALA A 32 -5.85 -13.63 14.41
C ALA A 32 -7.36 -13.93 14.42
N LEU A 33 -8.12 -13.32 13.50
CA LEU A 33 -9.56 -13.63 13.32
C LEU A 33 -9.77 -15.09 12.93
N LYS A 34 -8.93 -15.65 12.05
CA LYS A 34 -8.99 -17.07 11.69
C LYS A 34 -8.76 -17.97 12.91
N LYS A 35 -7.71 -17.71 13.68
CA LYS A 35 -7.41 -18.49 14.90
C LYS A 35 -8.59 -18.43 15.89
N LYS A 36 -9.15 -17.23 16.11
CA LYS A 36 -10.31 -17.04 16.98
C LYS A 36 -11.57 -17.76 16.48
N GLN A 37 -11.76 -17.83 15.17
CA GLN A 37 -12.84 -18.61 14.57
C GLN A 37 -12.64 -20.11 14.85
N GLU A 38 -11.45 -20.65 14.61
CA GLU A 38 -11.10 -22.06 14.88
C GLU A 38 -11.33 -22.40 16.37
N GLU A 39 -10.88 -21.54 17.28
CA GLU A 39 -11.11 -21.69 18.73
C GLU A 39 -12.62 -21.72 19.10
N LEU A 40 -13.44 -20.88 18.46
CA LEU A 40 -14.89 -20.85 18.71
C LEU A 40 -15.61 -22.03 18.07
N GLU A 41 -15.18 -22.49 16.91
CA GLU A 41 -15.69 -23.71 16.27
C GLU A 41 -15.39 -24.95 17.12
N ASP A 42 -14.19 -25.03 17.69
CA ASP A 42 -13.84 -26.10 18.63
C ASP A 42 -14.63 -26.01 19.93
N LYS A 43 -14.84 -24.78 20.44
CA LYS A 43 -15.74 -24.56 21.59
C LYS A 43 -17.18 -24.98 21.28
N LEU A 44 -17.67 -24.71 20.07
CA LEU A 44 -19.01 -25.10 19.62
C LEU A 44 -19.18 -26.63 19.64
N LYS A 45 -18.17 -27.40 19.22
CA LYS A 45 -18.20 -28.88 19.23
C LYS A 45 -18.37 -29.45 20.63
N ARG A 46 -17.80 -28.77 21.64
CA ARG A 46 -17.81 -29.21 23.04
C ARG A 46 -18.99 -28.66 23.87
N THR A 47 -19.68 -27.65 23.36
CA THR A 47 -20.77 -26.98 24.09
C THR A 47 -22.07 -27.77 23.96
N ARG A 48 -22.65 -28.17 25.10
CA ARG A 48 -24.01 -28.72 25.20
C ARG A 48 -24.97 -27.59 25.60
N GLY A 49 -26.12 -27.48 24.94
CA GLY A 49 -27.09 -26.41 25.17
C GLY A 49 -27.40 -25.58 23.91
N LYS A 50 -28.69 -25.48 23.57
CA LYS A 50 -29.17 -24.84 22.33
C LYS A 50 -28.77 -23.36 22.28
N ASP A 51 -29.02 -22.62 23.36
CA ASP A 51 -28.79 -21.17 23.40
C ASP A 51 -27.31 -20.82 23.37
N ALA A 52 -26.49 -21.56 24.12
CA ALA A 52 -25.03 -21.38 24.13
C ALA A 52 -24.43 -21.67 22.75
N ARG A 53 -24.91 -22.72 22.06
CA ARG A 53 -24.50 -23.03 20.68
C ARG A 53 -24.96 -21.96 19.70
N GLN A 54 -26.17 -21.40 19.85
CA GLN A 54 -26.66 -20.33 19.00
C GLN A 54 -25.82 -19.06 19.13
N ARG A 55 -25.49 -18.64 20.35
CA ARG A 55 -24.59 -17.50 20.59
C ARG A 55 -23.21 -17.70 19.98
N LEU A 56 -22.65 -18.90 20.10
CA LEU A 56 -21.37 -19.24 19.48
C LEU A 56 -21.43 -19.21 17.95
N ARG A 57 -22.50 -19.72 17.34
CA ARG A 57 -22.72 -19.65 15.88
C ARG A 57 -22.77 -18.21 15.39
N GLN A 58 -23.59 -17.36 16.01
CA GLN A 58 -23.67 -15.94 15.67
C GLN A 58 -22.30 -15.26 15.73
N LYS A 59 -21.49 -15.57 16.76
CA LYS A 59 -20.14 -15.02 16.90
C LYS A 59 -19.19 -15.52 15.80
N ILE A 60 -19.30 -16.79 15.41
CA ILE A 60 -18.54 -17.37 14.30
C ILE A 60 -18.93 -16.68 12.99
N ASP A 61 -20.21 -16.43 12.75
CA ASP A 61 -20.71 -15.78 11.54
C ASP A 61 -20.18 -14.35 11.41
N VAL A 62 -20.19 -13.58 12.50
CA VAL A 62 -19.59 -12.24 12.54
C VAL A 62 -18.09 -12.30 12.21
N LEU A 63 -17.35 -13.25 12.79
CA LEU A 63 -15.93 -13.41 12.49
C LEU A 63 -15.66 -13.81 11.04
N ARG A 64 -16.51 -14.67 10.46
CA ARG A 64 -16.43 -15.04 9.04
C ARG A 64 -16.63 -13.82 8.15
N ALA A 65 -17.66 -13.02 8.40
CA ALA A 65 -17.93 -11.78 7.67
C ALA A 65 -16.78 -10.77 7.79
N GLN A 66 -16.24 -10.58 9.01
CA GLN A 66 -15.09 -9.70 9.24
C GLN A 66 -13.84 -10.19 8.51
N ARG A 67 -13.56 -11.50 8.53
CA ARG A 67 -12.43 -12.10 7.84
C ARG A 67 -12.55 -11.92 6.32
N GLN A 68 -13.74 -12.12 5.77
CA GLN A 68 -14.00 -11.94 4.35
C GLN A 68 -13.73 -10.48 3.92
N LYS A 69 -14.33 -9.51 4.63
CA LYS A 69 -14.07 -8.08 4.40
C LYS A 69 -12.58 -7.75 4.50
N GLY A 70 -11.89 -8.25 5.54
CA GLY A 70 -10.46 -8.03 5.71
C GLY A 70 -9.61 -8.63 4.59
N ALA A 71 -9.99 -9.79 4.04
CA ALA A 71 -9.31 -10.43 2.94
C ALA A 71 -9.54 -9.72 1.59
N GLU A 72 -10.72 -9.16 1.37
CA GLU A 72 -11.05 -8.32 0.21
C GLU A 72 -10.23 -7.02 0.23
N VAL A 73 -10.21 -6.32 1.36
CA VAL A 73 -9.40 -5.11 1.54
C VAL A 73 -7.91 -5.42 1.35
N TYR A 74 -7.42 -6.55 1.87
CA TYR A 74 -6.03 -6.96 1.68
C TYR A 74 -5.70 -7.19 0.20
N ARG A 75 -6.57 -7.88 -0.53
CA ARG A 75 -6.38 -8.13 -1.97
C ARG A 75 -6.33 -6.83 -2.76
N ARG A 76 -7.25 -5.90 -2.48
CA ARG A 76 -7.28 -4.57 -3.11
C ARG A 76 -5.99 -3.78 -2.84
N LEU A 77 -5.59 -3.65 -1.56
CA LEU A 77 -4.39 -2.90 -1.19
C LEU A 77 -3.10 -3.54 -1.75
N LYS A 78 -3.07 -4.86 -1.88
CA LYS A 78 -1.94 -5.57 -2.51
C LYS A 78 -1.89 -5.28 -4.01
N ALA A 79 -3.02 -5.31 -4.71
CA ALA A 79 -3.10 -4.99 -6.13
C ALA A 79 -2.73 -3.53 -6.41
N GLU A 80 -3.20 -2.58 -5.59
CA GLU A 80 -2.82 -1.16 -5.68
C GLU A 80 -1.31 -0.96 -5.50
N ARG A 81 -0.68 -1.73 -4.59
CA ARG A 81 0.78 -1.70 -4.41
C ARG A 81 1.51 -2.26 -5.63
N ASP A 82 1.09 -3.43 -6.10
CA ASP A 82 1.76 -4.12 -7.22
C ASP A 82 1.65 -3.25 -8.50
N ALA A 83 0.49 -2.63 -8.74
CA ALA A 83 0.29 -1.67 -9.84
C ALA A 83 1.13 -0.39 -9.70
N ALA A 84 1.33 0.12 -8.47
CA ALA A 84 2.19 1.27 -8.22
C ALA A 84 3.69 0.96 -8.39
N GLU A 85 4.09 -0.30 -8.24
CA GLU A 85 5.47 -0.76 -8.45
C GLU A 85 5.76 -1.06 -9.94
N GLU A 86 4.74 -1.37 -10.73
CA GLU A 86 4.82 -1.69 -12.17
C GLU A 86 4.64 -0.46 -13.09
N ALA A 87 4.17 0.67 -12.57
CA ALA A 87 4.12 1.92 -13.33
C ALA A 87 5.55 2.37 -13.72
N PRO A 88 5.89 2.45 -15.02
CA PRO A 88 7.21 2.93 -15.43
C PRO A 88 7.42 4.36 -14.92
N PRO A 89 8.64 4.73 -14.47
CA PRO A 89 8.93 6.13 -14.16
C PRO A 89 8.58 6.98 -15.39
N PRO A 90 7.99 8.18 -15.22
CA PRO A 90 7.74 9.06 -16.35
C PRO A 90 9.08 9.29 -17.07
N ALA A 91 9.17 8.73 -18.27
CA ALA A 91 10.26 9.02 -19.19
C ALA A 91 10.10 10.49 -19.61
N ASP A 92 11.20 11.22 -19.49
CA ASP A 92 11.49 12.52 -20.09
C ASP A 92 10.55 13.70 -19.85
N THR A 93 11.07 14.71 -19.14
CA THR A 93 11.37 15.97 -19.83
C THR A 93 12.64 16.54 -19.21
N ALA A 94 13.79 16.17 -19.79
CA ALA A 94 15.00 16.98 -19.68
C ALA A 94 14.74 18.28 -20.46
N GLU A 95 14.14 19.27 -19.80
CA GLU A 95 14.03 20.62 -20.34
C GLU A 95 15.41 21.28 -20.17
N GLN A 96 16.24 21.05 -21.18
CA GLN A 96 17.48 21.75 -21.44
C GLN A 96 17.15 23.24 -21.58
N PRO A 97 17.67 24.14 -20.72
CA PRO A 97 17.45 25.57 -20.94
C PRO A 97 18.15 25.95 -22.26
N PRO A 98 17.47 26.66 -23.19
CA PRO A 98 18.13 27.16 -24.38
C PRO A 98 19.21 28.15 -23.95
N GLU A 99 20.44 27.89 -24.35
CA GLU A 99 21.53 28.85 -24.23
C GLU A 99 21.18 30.12 -25.02
N PRO A 100 21.37 31.33 -24.46
CA PRO A 100 21.33 32.54 -25.27
C PRO A 100 22.61 32.61 -26.10
N SER A 101 22.60 31.94 -27.25
CA SER A 101 23.53 32.21 -28.35
C SER A 101 22.95 33.34 -29.18
N THR A 102 23.50 34.54 -29.02
CA THR A 102 23.68 35.51 -30.11
C THR A 102 24.70 36.54 -29.66
N ALA A 103 25.92 36.29 -30.12
CA ALA A 103 26.95 37.30 -30.25
C ALA A 103 26.49 38.35 -31.28
N ASP A 104 26.69 39.61 -30.91
CA ASP A 104 27.40 40.61 -31.71
C ASP A 104 26.80 41.04 -33.07
N SER A 105 26.21 42.25 -33.12
CA SER A 105 26.75 43.34 -33.95
C SER A 105 26.01 44.68 -33.81
N PRO A 106 26.72 45.81 -34.05
CA PRO A 106 26.29 47.19 -33.75
C PRO A 106 25.63 47.87 -34.95
N ALA A 107 24.83 48.92 -34.70
CA ALA A 107 24.57 49.97 -35.68
C ALA A 107 24.12 51.28 -35.00
N ASP A 108 24.93 52.32 -35.22
CA ASP A 108 24.56 53.72 -35.17
C ASP A 108 23.21 54.01 -35.85
N ASN A 109 22.40 54.94 -35.30
CA ASN A 109 22.04 56.14 -36.05
C ASN A 109 21.47 57.25 -35.16
N ALA A 110 21.88 58.47 -35.51
CA ALA A 110 21.52 59.73 -34.92
C ALA A 110 20.07 60.16 -35.22
N GLY A 111 19.54 61.01 -34.35
CA GLY A 111 18.30 61.77 -34.53
C GLY A 111 18.18 62.81 -33.43
#